data_AF-A0A7S0HQL4-F1
#
_entry.id   AF-A0A7S0HQL4-F1
#
_cell.length_a   1.000
_cell.length_b   1.000
_cell.length_c   1.000
_cell.angle_alpha   90.00
_cell.angle_beta   90.00
_cell.angle_gamma   90.00
#
_symmetry.space_group_name_H-M   'P 1'
#
loop_
_entity.id
_entity.type
_entity.pdbx_description
1 polymer ?
#
loop_
_entity_poly.entity_id
_entity_poly.type
_entity_poly.pdbx_seq_one_letter_code
_entity_poly.pdbx_strand_id
1 'polypeptide(L)'
;APAPVLRGETAEAPPWFSDKAATARWMVGNLQWGVLSTTSTRSAGTTVGAPFGNPYSFADVDGVPYFYASGLDASMVDLFGAGGRPNATLSLSEAALLGPKGFWWKQKCAIGQPLGDPENP
;
A
#
# COMPACT_ATOMS: atom_id res chain seq x y z
N ALA A 1 16.77 -13.98 19.42
CA ALA A 1 16.59 -14.28 17.98
C ALA A 1 16.91 -13.01 17.21
N PRO A 2 17.72 -13.05 16.14
CA PRO A 2 17.93 -11.86 15.33
C PRO A 2 16.57 -11.43 14.75
N ALA A 3 16.23 -10.16 14.94
CA ALA A 3 15.04 -9.55 14.34
C ALA A 3 15.08 -9.77 12.83
N PRO A 4 13.94 -10.04 12.16
CA PRO A 4 13.92 -10.13 10.71
C PRO A 4 14.45 -8.82 10.14
N VAL A 5 15.63 -8.91 9.54
CA VAL A 5 16.21 -7.84 8.73
C VAL A 5 15.18 -7.54 7.65
N LEU A 6 14.70 -6.29 7.64
CA LEU A 6 13.91 -5.69 6.56
C LEU A 6 14.45 -6.23 5.24
N ARG A 7 13.64 -6.89 4.39
CA ARG A 7 14.11 -7.49 3.11
C ARG A 7 15.02 -6.50 2.39
N GLY A 8 16.31 -6.71 2.55
CA GLY A 8 17.40 -5.90 2.08
C GLY A 8 18.25 -6.77 1.18
N GLU A 9 18.68 -6.19 0.07
CA GLU A 9 19.72 -6.66 -0.85
C GLU A 9 19.36 -7.67 -1.96
N THR A 10 18.11 -8.16 -2.08
CA THR A 10 17.69 -8.94 -3.27
C THR A 10 16.37 -8.48 -3.89
N ALA A 11 15.96 -7.23 -3.67
CA ALA A 11 14.75 -6.70 -4.31
C ALA A 11 14.97 -6.74 -5.83
N GLU A 12 14.28 -7.67 -6.49
CA GLU A 12 14.23 -7.79 -7.94
C GLU A 12 13.97 -6.40 -8.55
N ALA A 13 14.67 -6.06 -9.63
CA ALA A 13 14.45 -4.77 -10.28
C ALA A 13 12.97 -4.64 -10.66
N PRO A 14 12.36 -3.44 -10.54
CA PRO A 14 10.97 -3.26 -10.93
C PRO A 14 10.79 -3.66 -12.40
N PRO A 15 9.69 -4.34 -12.75
CA PRO A 15 9.31 -4.59 -14.13
C PRO A 15 9.22 -3.30 -14.94
N TRP A 16 9.17 -3.44 -16.27
CA TRP A 16 8.91 -2.30 -17.13
C TRP A 16 7.51 -1.74 -16.85
N PHE A 17 7.38 -0.42 -16.65
CA PHE A 17 6.16 0.21 -16.12
C PHE A 17 4.90 -0.03 -16.97
N SER A 18 5.06 -0.31 -18.28
CA SER A 18 3.91 -0.62 -19.15
C SER A 18 3.38 -2.04 -18.95
N ASP A 19 4.14 -2.95 -18.32
CA ASP A 19 3.65 -4.25 -17.88
C ASP A 19 2.95 -4.12 -16.52
N LYS A 20 1.64 -3.83 -16.59
CA LYS A 20 0.80 -3.57 -15.41
C LYS A 20 0.67 -4.76 -14.48
N ALA A 21 0.54 -5.95 -15.04
CA ALA A 21 0.36 -7.16 -14.24
C ALA A 21 1.64 -7.50 -13.48
N ALA A 22 2.79 -7.47 -14.17
CA ALA A 22 4.08 -7.71 -13.54
C ALA A 22 4.39 -6.64 -12.48
N THR A 23 4.14 -5.36 -12.78
CA THR A 23 4.37 -4.25 -11.84
C THR A 23 3.51 -4.42 -10.58
N ALA A 24 2.21 -4.74 -10.73
CA ALA A 24 1.33 -4.94 -9.58
C ALA A 24 1.77 -6.12 -8.70
N ARG A 25 2.16 -7.25 -9.30
CA ARG A 25 2.67 -8.42 -8.56
C ARG A 25 3.97 -8.10 -7.84
N TRP A 26 4.88 -7.41 -8.53
CA TRP A 26 6.13 -6.97 -7.95
C TRP A 26 5.91 -6.01 -6.77
N MET A 27 5.00 -5.05 -6.89
CA MET A 27 4.65 -4.14 -5.79
C MET A 27 4.13 -4.90 -4.56
N VAL A 28 3.21 -5.85 -4.75
CA VAL A 28 2.67 -6.66 -3.65
C VAL A 28 3.76 -7.53 -2.98
N GLY A 29 4.69 -8.10 -3.76
CA GLY A 29 5.77 -8.94 -3.21
C GLY A 29 6.92 -8.16 -2.53
N ASN A 30 7.08 -6.86 -2.82
CA ASN A 30 8.19 -6.04 -2.34
C ASN A 30 7.79 -4.98 -1.30
N LEU A 31 6.53 -4.54 -1.29
CA LEU A 31 6.04 -3.57 -0.30
C LEU A 31 5.55 -4.29 0.96
N GLN A 32 5.69 -3.63 2.11
CA GLN A 32 5.31 -4.21 3.41
C GLN A 32 4.10 -3.51 4.03
N TRP A 33 3.72 -2.35 3.50
CA TRP A 33 2.60 -1.57 4.01
C TRP A 33 1.93 -0.78 2.89
N GLY A 34 0.68 -0.39 3.13
CA GLY A 34 -0.13 0.43 2.25
C GLY A 34 -1.26 1.10 3.02
N VAL A 35 -2.21 1.70 2.29
CA VAL A 35 -3.42 2.28 2.89
C VAL A 35 -4.61 1.42 2.52
N LEU A 36 -5.29 0.88 3.53
CA LEU A 36 -6.56 0.18 3.37
C LEU A 36 -7.69 1.18 3.54
N SER A 37 -8.50 1.33 2.48
CA SER A 37 -9.67 2.22 2.48
C SER A 37 -10.94 1.42 2.73
N THR A 38 -11.72 1.85 3.72
CA THR A 38 -13.00 1.28 4.14
C THR A 38 -14.09 2.35 4.11
N THR A 39 -15.35 1.93 4.26
CA THR A 39 -16.48 2.85 4.47
C THR A 39 -16.79 2.94 5.95
N SER A 40 -16.68 4.14 6.54
CA SER A 40 -16.83 4.35 7.97
C SER A 40 -18.23 3.98 8.48
N THR A 41 -18.27 3.24 9.58
CA THR A 41 -19.47 2.95 10.39
C THR A 41 -19.59 3.87 11.60
N ARG A 42 -18.60 4.74 11.82
CA ARG A 42 -18.44 5.55 13.04
C ARG A 42 -18.91 6.99 12.82
N SER A 43 -19.43 7.61 13.87
CA SER A 43 -19.83 9.02 13.92
C SER A 43 -18.86 9.92 14.69
N ALA A 44 -17.89 9.33 15.41
CA ALA A 44 -16.85 10.07 16.11
C ALA A 44 -15.61 10.21 15.20
N GLY A 45 -15.18 11.45 14.97
CA GLY A 45 -14.00 11.76 14.14
C GLY A 45 -14.23 11.63 12.62
N THR A 46 -15.42 11.23 12.19
CA THR A 46 -15.85 11.13 10.79
C THR A 46 -17.38 11.03 10.73
N THR A 47 -17.96 10.92 9.54
CA THR A 47 -19.39 10.65 9.34
C THR A 47 -19.61 9.21 8.89
N VAL A 48 -20.78 8.66 9.26
CA VAL A 48 -21.18 7.33 8.78
C VAL A 48 -21.30 7.38 7.25
N GLY A 49 -20.66 6.44 6.56
CA GLY A 49 -20.60 6.36 5.11
C GLY A 49 -19.42 7.10 4.47
N ALA A 50 -18.65 7.90 5.20
CA ALA A 50 -17.45 8.53 4.66
C ALA A 50 -16.34 7.51 4.38
N PRO A 51 -15.50 7.73 3.35
CA PRO A 51 -14.31 6.91 3.14
C PRO A 51 -13.32 7.13 4.29
N PHE A 52 -12.70 6.06 4.76
CA PHE A 52 -11.70 6.08 5.82
C PHE A 52 -10.47 5.27 5.39
N GLY A 53 -9.29 5.90 5.43
CA GLY A 53 -8.03 5.26 5.08
C GLY A 53 -7.18 5.00 6.32
N ASN A 54 -6.75 3.76 6.51
CA ASN A 54 -5.89 3.34 7.62
C ASN A 54 -4.60 2.70 7.07
N PRO A 55 -3.39 3.12 7.52
CA PRO A 55 -2.17 2.42 7.16
C PRO A 55 -2.14 1.02 7.74
N TYR A 56 -1.86 0.03 6.89
CA TYR A 56 -1.76 -1.36 7.28
C TYR A 56 -0.46 -1.98 6.78
N SER A 57 0.22 -2.71 7.66
CA SER A 57 1.20 -3.69 7.23
C SER A 57 0.49 -4.91 6.65
N PHE A 58 1.10 -5.54 5.65
CA PHE A 58 0.60 -6.77 5.06
C PHE A 58 1.75 -7.72 4.73
N ALA A 59 1.41 -8.99 4.56
CA ALA A 59 2.29 -10.00 3.99
C ALA A 59 1.60 -10.63 2.78
N ASP A 60 2.40 -11.18 1.88
CA ASP A 60 1.93 -11.74 0.63
C ASP A 60 2.23 -13.25 0.56
N VAL A 61 1.28 -14.01 0.01
CA VAL A 61 1.51 -15.38 -0.50
C VAL A 61 0.92 -15.44 -1.91
N ASP A 62 1.78 -15.66 -2.91
CA ASP A 62 1.40 -15.80 -4.33
C ASP A 62 0.57 -14.63 -4.90
N GLY A 63 0.86 -13.42 -4.45
CA GLY A 63 0.21 -12.18 -4.85
C GLY A 63 -1.13 -11.91 -4.12
N VAL A 64 -1.41 -12.62 -3.03
CA VAL A 64 -2.59 -12.39 -2.17
C VAL A 64 -2.14 -11.70 -0.88
N PRO A 65 -2.57 -10.44 -0.63
CA PRO A 65 -2.22 -9.72 0.58
C PRO A 65 -3.05 -10.20 1.79
N TYR A 66 -2.37 -10.54 2.87
CA TYR A 66 -2.91 -10.89 4.17
C TYR A 66 -2.59 -9.81 5.19
N PHE A 67 -3.58 -9.48 6.01
CA PHE A 67 -3.48 -8.47 7.05
C PHE A 67 -3.59 -9.12 8.43
N TYR A 68 -2.83 -8.61 9.38
CA TYR A 68 -3.02 -8.90 10.79
C TYR A 68 -3.50 -7.64 11.49
N ALA A 69 -4.73 -7.67 11.98
CA ALA A 69 -5.43 -6.51 12.52
C ALA A 69 -6.21 -6.90 13.77
N SER A 70 -6.32 -5.96 14.72
CA SER A 70 -7.20 -6.13 15.88
C SER A 70 -8.66 -5.95 15.47
N GLY A 71 -9.56 -6.75 16.04
CA GLY A 71 -11.01 -6.53 15.87
C GLY A 71 -11.50 -5.19 16.45
N LEU A 72 -10.69 -4.53 17.28
CA LEU A 72 -10.95 -3.18 17.79
C LEU A 72 -10.50 -2.08 16.83
N ASP A 73 -9.79 -2.42 15.75
CA ASP A 73 -9.38 -1.43 14.75
C ASP A 73 -10.58 -0.89 13.99
N ALA A 74 -10.56 0.42 13.74
CA ALA A 74 -11.56 1.14 12.98
C ALA A 74 -11.96 0.48 11.65
N SER A 75 -10.98 0.07 10.84
CA SER A 75 -11.22 -0.56 9.54
C SER A 75 -11.78 -1.98 9.70
N MET A 76 -11.41 -2.71 10.75
CA MET A 76 -11.98 -4.03 11.02
C MET A 76 -13.44 -3.92 11.50
N VAL A 77 -13.76 -2.90 12.29
CA VAL A 77 -15.15 -2.57 12.64
C VAL A 77 -15.94 -2.17 11.40
N ASP A 78 -15.36 -1.36 10.51
CA ASP A 78 -16.01 -0.96 9.26
C ASP A 78 -16.30 -2.14 8.32
N LEU A 79 -15.44 -3.17 8.32
CA LEU A 79 -15.58 -4.34 7.44
C LEU A 79 -16.46 -5.44 8.03
N PHE A 80 -16.30 -5.74 9.32
CA PHE A 80 -16.84 -6.95 9.96
C PHE A 80 -17.80 -6.65 11.12
N GLY A 81 -17.87 -5.39 11.58
CA GLY A 81 -18.75 -4.97 12.65
C GLY A 81 -20.23 -4.90 12.24
N ALA A 82 -21.08 -4.54 13.20
CA ALA A 82 -22.50 -4.34 12.95
C ALA A 82 -22.74 -3.19 11.97
N GLY A 83 -23.41 -3.47 10.85
CA GLY A 83 -23.62 -2.49 9.77
C GLY A 83 -22.39 -2.25 8.89
N GLY A 84 -21.35 -3.08 9.03
CA GLY A 84 -20.14 -3.04 8.22
C GLY A 84 -20.39 -3.37 6.75
N ARG A 85 -19.46 -2.95 5.89
CA ARG A 85 -19.46 -3.22 4.45
C ARG A 85 -18.21 -4.00 4.09
N PRO A 86 -18.29 -5.18 3.46
CA PRO A 86 -17.13 -6.04 3.23
C PRO A 86 -16.17 -5.54 2.12
N ASN A 87 -16.46 -4.40 1.50
CA ASN A 87 -15.66 -3.86 0.41
C ASN A 87 -14.54 -2.98 0.96
N ALA A 88 -13.31 -3.27 0.56
CA ALA A 88 -12.13 -2.48 0.87
C ALA A 88 -11.24 -2.32 -0.37
N THR A 89 -10.42 -1.28 -0.36
CA THR A 89 -9.39 -1.06 -1.39
C THR A 89 -8.03 -0.91 -0.73
N LEU A 90 -7.05 -1.73 -1.13
CA LEU A 90 -5.65 -1.55 -0.77
C LEU A 90 -4.95 -0.69 -1.82
N SER A 91 -4.35 0.42 -1.39
CA SER A 91 -3.50 1.27 -2.24
C SER A 91 -2.03 1.13 -1.83
N LEU A 92 -1.19 0.90 -2.83
CA LEU A 92 0.26 0.72 -2.68
C LEU A 92 1.00 1.80 -3.48
N SER A 93 2.19 2.17 -3.03
CA SER A 93 3.03 3.16 -3.71
C SER A 93 4.49 2.77 -3.64
N GLU A 94 5.19 2.83 -4.77
CA GLU A 94 6.65 2.67 -4.82
C GLU A 94 7.38 3.70 -3.95
N ALA A 95 6.74 4.83 -3.61
CA ALA A 95 7.30 5.82 -2.69
C ALA A 95 7.66 5.23 -1.32
N ALA A 96 6.99 4.13 -0.93
CA ALA A 96 7.22 3.40 0.32
C ALA A 96 8.45 2.49 0.31
N LEU A 97 9.11 2.27 -0.84
CA LEU A 97 10.33 1.47 -0.91
C LEU A 97 11.47 2.14 -0.13
N LEU A 98 12.12 1.34 0.72
CA LEU A 98 13.30 1.72 1.48
C LEU A 98 14.55 1.30 0.70
N GLY A 99 15.53 2.20 0.56
CA GLY A 99 16.78 1.93 -0.13
C GLY A 99 17.54 3.22 -0.48
N PRO A 100 18.80 3.13 -0.94
CA PRO A 100 19.52 4.29 -1.45
C PRO A 100 18.76 4.87 -2.64
N LYS A 101 18.05 5.98 -2.40
CA LYS A 101 17.35 6.74 -3.43
C LYS A 101 18.41 7.40 -4.31
N GLY A 102 18.84 6.69 -5.35
CA GLY A 102 19.82 7.16 -6.33
C GLY A 102 19.40 8.51 -6.93
N PHE A 103 20.35 9.21 -7.57
CA PHE A 103 20.12 10.53 -8.17
C PHE A 103 18.85 10.58 -9.03
N TRP A 104 18.64 9.55 -9.86
CA TRP A 104 17.48 9.40 -10.74
C TRP A 104 16.15 9.18 -9.99
N TRP A 105 16.15 8.47 -8.85
CA TRP A 105 14.95 8.31 -8.03
C TRP A 105 14.48 9.64 -7.46
N LYS A 106 15.42 10.47 -6.97
CA LYS A 106 15.10 11.79 -6.41
C LYS A 106 14.56 12.77 -7.46
N GLN A 107 15.03 12.67 -8.71
CA GLN A 107 14.50 13.46 -9.83
C GLN A 107 13.10 13.02 -10.26
N LYS A 108 12.80 11.70 -10.29
CA LYS A 108 11.47 11.19 -10.67
C LYS A 108 10.35 11.52 -9.68
N CYS A 109 10.69 11.77 -8.41
CA CYS A 109 9.75 12.23 -7.39
C CYS A 109 9.68 13.77 -7.27
N ALA A 110 10.44 14.53 -8.07
CA ALA A 110 10.45 15.99 -8.02
C ALA A 110 9.27 16.55 -8.83
N ILE A 111 8.43 17.35 -8.18
CA ILE A 111 7.34 18.08 -8.84
C ILE A 111 7.95 19.15 -9.75
N GLY A 112 7.62 19.13 -11.05
CA GLY A 112 7.84 20.28 -11.95
C GLY A 112 8.96 20.19 -13.00
N GLN A 113 9.39 18.99 -13.42
CA GLN A 113 10.26 18.79 -14.60
C GLN A 113 9.76 17.57 -15.40
N PRO A 114 10.10 17.38 -16.70
CA PRO A 114 9.40 16.48 -17.62
C PRO A 114 9.62 14.97 -17.37
N LEU A 115 9.88 14.57 -16.13
CA LEU A 115 10.11 13.19 -15.69
C LEU A 115 9.29 12.88 -14.42
N GLY A 116 8.05 13.36 -14.36
CA GLY A 116 7.06 12.99 -13.33
C GLY A 116 5.99 12.10 -13.94
N ASP A 117 5.79 10.92 -13.34
CA ASP A 117 5.01 9.77 -13.82
C ASP A 117 5.35 9.35 -15.28
N PRO A 118 5.98 8.18 -15.51
CA PRO A 118 6.31 7.72 -16.86
C PRO A 118 5.10 7.55 -17.79
N GLU A 119 3.87 7.63 -17.26
CA GLU A 119 2.62 7.60 -18.03
C GLU A 119 1.88 8.94 -18.10
N ASN A 120 2.42 10.00 -17.49
CA ASN A 120 1.88 11.33 -17.63
C ASN A 120 2.16 11.84 -19.06
N PRO A 121 1.12 12.12 -19.87
CA PRO A 121 1.27 12.52 -21.27
C PRO A 121 1.97 13.86 -21.47
#